data_AF-A0A941E6G8-F1
#
_entry.id   AF-A0A941E6G8-F1
#
_cell.length_a   1.000
_cell.length_b   1.000
_cell.length_c   1.000
_cell.angle_alpha   90.00
_cell.angle_beta   90.00
_cell.angle_gamma   90.00
#
_symmetry.space_group_name_H-M   'P 1'
#
loop_
_entity.id
_entity.type
_entity.pdbx_description
1 polymer ?
#
loop_
_entity_poly.entity_id
_entity_poly.type
_entity_poly.pdbx_seq_one_letter_code
_entity_poly.pdbx_strand_id
1 'polypeptide(L)'
;ILSFGGTDSIRIPNYFYGNTNYGTVEQVKFADGRIWDYGVITSKITVNGTSGVDNLTGVTDAANRINGLAGSDILTGAGFNDVL
;
A
#
# COMPACT_ATOMS: atom_id res chain seq x y z
N ILE A 1 5.78 -6.63 -23.29
CA ILE A 1 4.60 -5.82 -22.92
C ILE A 1 3.58 -6.79 -22.37
N LEU A 2 3.16 -6.63 -21.11
CA LEU A 2 2.12 -7.47 -20.52
C LEU A 2 0.76 -7.00 -21.05
N SER A 3 -0.09 -7.93 -21.46
CA SER A 3 -1.47 -7.66 -21.87
C SER A 3 -2.39 -8.30 -20.86
N PHE A 4 -3.18 -7.48 -20.18
CA PHE A 4 -4.08 -7.91 -19.10
C PHE A 4 -5.53 -7.80 -19.58
N GLY A 5 -6.30 -8.87 -19.46
CA GLY A 5 -7.76 -8.86 -19.54
C GLY A 5 -8.39 -8.19 -18.31
N GLY A 6 -9.71 -7.99 -18.32
CA GLY A 6 -10.43 -7.24 -17.27
C GLY A 6 -10.38 -7.84 -15.85
N THR A 7 -9.85 -9.05 -15.68
CA THR A 7 -9.73 -9.77 -14.41
C THR A 7 -8.30 -10.16 -14.04
N ASP A 8 -7.32 -9.79 -14.85
CA ASP A 8 -5.95 -10.21 -14.57
C ASP A 8 -5.35 -9.39 -13.44
N SER A 9 -4.45 -10.02 -12.68
CA SER A 9 -3.76 -9.36 -11.57
C SER A 9 -2.29 -9.74 -11.55
N ILE A 10 -1.46 -8.80 -11.11
CA ILE A 10 -0.07 -9.06 -10.74
C ILE A 10 0.03 -8.99 -9.22
N ARG A 11 0.59 -10.02 -8.61
CA ARG A 11 0.94 -10.01 -7.20
C ARG A 11 2.44 -9.82 -7.06
N ILE A 12 2.85 -8.73 -6.41
CA ILE A 12 4.24 -8.51 -6.02
C ILE A 12 4.33 -8.78 -4.52
N PRO A 13 4.90 -9.94 -4.10
CA PRO A 13 5.03 -10.25 -2.68
C PRO A 13 5.97 -9.25 -2.01
N ASN A 14 5.67 -8.90 -0.76
CA ASN A 14 6.52 -8.09 0.11
C ASN A 14 6.84 -6.67 -0.39
N TYR A 15 6.04 -6.11 -1.30
CA TYR A 15 6.30 -4.81 -1.91
C TYR A 15 6.48 -3.65 -0.90
N PHE A 16 5.79 -3.70 0.25
CA PHE A 16 5.86 -2.67 1.30
C PHE A 16 6.73 -3.06 2.51
N TYR A 17 7.39 -4.22 2.49
CA TYR A 17 8.28 -4.62 3.58
C TYR A 17 9.62 -3.89 3.41
N GLY A 18 9.75 -2.75 4.09
CA GLY A 18 10.87 -1.80 4.01
C GLY A 18 12.22 -2.31 4.54
N ASN A 19 12.78 -3.37 3.95
CA ASN A 19 14.23 -3.51 3.92
C ASN A 19 14.69 -3.39 2.46
N THR A 20 15.55 -2.42 2.23
CA THR A 20 15.99 -1.90 0.93
C THR A 20 16.86 -2.87 0.10
N ASN A 21 16.85 -4.17 0.41
CA ASN A 21 17.63 -5.20 -0.27
C ASN A 21 16.79 -6.22 -1.06
N TYR A 22 15.45 -6.17 -0.95
CA TYR A 22 14.56 -6.96 -1.80
C TYR A 22 13.96 -6.03 -2.84
N GLY A 23 14.29 -6.26 -4.12
CA GLY A 23 13.88 -5.43 -5.25
C GLY A 23 12.41 -5.02 -5.17
N THR A 24 12.18 -3.76 -4.80
CA THR A 24 10.89 -3.11 -4.93
C THR A 24 10.72 -2.76 -6.39
N VAL A 25 9.52 -2.95 -6.93
CA VAL A 25 9.20 -2.41 -8.26
C VAL A 25 9.28 -0.89 -8.19
N GLU A 26 10.25 -0.33 -8.90
CA GLU A 26 10.51 1.10 -8.91
C GLU A 26 9.42 1.84 -9.68
N GLN A 27 8.90 1.22 -10.75
CA GLN A 27 7.86 1.77 -11.61
C GLN A 27 6.99 0.69 -12.25
N VAL A 28 5.68 0.95 -12.27
CA VAL A 28 4.70 0.25 -13.12
C VAL A 28 4.36 1.15 -14.31
N LYS A 29 4.78 0.75 -15.51
CA LYS A 29 4.50 1.48 -16.76
C LYS A 29 3.35 0.83 -17.52
N PHE A 30 2.32 1.62 -17.80
CA PHE A 30 1.15 1.21 -18.54
C PHE A 30 1.32 1.46 -20.05
N ALA A 31 0.53 0.76 -20.87
CA ALA A 31 0.59 0.86 -22.33
C ALA A 31 0.20 2.25 -22.86
N ASP A 32 -0.60 3.00 -22.10
CA ASP A 32 -0.99 4.38 -22.39
C ASP A 32 0.11 5.41 -22.02
N GLY A 33 1.25 4.96 -21.51
CA GLY A 33 2.37 5.80 -21.09
C GLY A 33 2.29 6.29 -19.65
N ARG A 34 1.23 5.97 -18.90
CA ARG A 34 1.16 6.28 -17.47
C ARG A 34 2.23 5.51 -16.70
N ILE A 35 2.82 6.15 -15.71
CA ILE A 35 3.80 5.55 -14.79
C ILE A 35 3.25 5.67 -13.37
N TRP A 36 3.24 4.56 -12.63
CA TRP A 36 3.06 4.57 -11.19
C TRP A 36 4.41 4.26 -10.55
N ASP A 37 4.99 5.25 -9.88
CA ASP A 37 6.15 5.07 -9.02
C ASP A 37 5.71 4.68 -7.60
N TYR A 38 6.68 4.50 -6.70
CA TYR A 38 6.42 4.15 -5.31
C TYR A 38 5.43 5.10 -4.61
N GLY A 39 5.57 6.42 -4.81
CA GLY A 39 4.68 7.42 -4.19
C GLY A 39 3.25 7.34 -4.71
N VAL A 40 3.08 7.12 -6.02
CA VAL A 40 1.76 6.88 -6.61
C VAL A 40 1.15 5.58 -6.10
N ILE A 41 1.95 4.53 -5.90
CA ILE A 41 1.46 3.25 -5.39
C ILE A 41 1.06 3.39 -3.92
N THR A 42 1.87 4.02 -3.07
CA THR A 42 1.58 4.18 -1.64
C THR A 42 0.36 5.08 -1.39
N SER A 43 0.21 6.18 -2.14
CA SER A 43 -0.97 7.06 -2.04
C SER A 43 -2.31 6.38 -2.39
N LYS A 44 -2.28 5.21 -3.03
CA LYS A 44 -3.47 4.44 -3.39
C LYS A 44 -3.87 3.41 -2.35
N ILE A 45 -3.08 3.24 -1.29
CA ILE A 45 -3.32 2.23 -0.26
C ILE A 45 -4.28 2.79 0.77
N THR A 46 -5.21 1.95 1.20
CA THR A 46 -5.94 2.14 2.44
C THR A 46 -5.85 0.84 3.21
N VAL A 47 -5.36 0.90 4.44
CA VAL A 47 -5.38 -0.23 5.37
C VAL A 47 -6.73 -0.22 6.06
N ASN A 48 -7.51 -1.30 5.94
CA ASN A 48 -8.79 -1.43 6.61
C ASN A 48 -8.69 -2.57 7.62
N GLY A 49 -9.10 -2.29 8.85
CA GLY A 49 -9.35 -3.27 9.89
C GLY A 49 -10.66 -4.01 9.67
N THR A 50 -11.17 -4.55 10.75
CA THR A 50 -12.34 -5.41 10.81
C THR A 50 -13.33 -4.88 11.85
N SER A 51 -14.30 -5.68 12.27
CA SER A 51 -15.14 -5.35 13.42
C SER A 51 -14.56 -5.86 14.76
N GLY A 52 -13.37 -6.48 14.73
CA GLY A 52 -12.68 -7.03 15.89
C GLY A 52 -11.60 -6.10 16.41
N VAL A 53 -10.75 -6.61 17.32
CA VAL A 53 -9.57 -5.87 17.79
C VAL A 53 -8.43 -6.09 16.80
N ASP A 54 -7.99 -5.02 16.14
CA ASP A 54 -6.92 -5.07 15.15
C ASP A 54 -5.63 -4.39 15.60
N ASN A 55 -4.50 -4.86 15.06
CA ASN A 55 -3.20 -4.20 15.13
C ASN A 55 -2.74 -3.88 13.71
N LEU A 56 -2.83 -2.60 13.34
CA LEU A 56 -2.60 -2.13 11.97
C LEU A 56 -1.40 -1.20 11.93
N THR A 57 -0.50 -1.42 10.98
CA THR A 57 0.70 -0.61 10.76
C THR A 57 0.72 -0.10 9.32
N GLY A 58 0.90 1.21 9.18
CA GLY A 58 1.09 1.90 7.92
C GLY A 58 2.47 1.67 7.32
N VAL A 59 2.67 2.20 6.11
CA VAL A 59 3.96 2.21 5.42
C VAL A 59 4.83 3.33 6.00
N THR A 60 6.09 3.04 6.32
CA THR A 60 6.94 3.93 7.12
C THR A 60 7.40 5.22 6.43
N ASP A 61 7.38 5.25 5.10
CA ASP A 61 7.93 6.33 4.25
C ASP A 61 6.86 7.00 3.36
N ALA A 62 5.60 6.96 3.76
CA ALA A 62 4.49 7.58 3.06
C ALA A 62 3.43 8.10 4.04
N ALA A 63 2.53 8.96 3.56
CA ALA A 63 1.30 9.29 4.30
C ALA A 63 0.30 8.14 4.20
N ASN A 64 -0.30 7.76 5.32
CA ASN A 64 -1.17 6.59 5.43
C ASN A 64 -2.63 6.97 5.60
N ARG A 65 -3.50 6.10 5.08
CA ARG A 65 -4.90 6.03 5.46
C ARG A 65 -5.19 4.68 6.07
N ILE A 66 -5.43 4.66 7.37
CA ILE A 66 -5.78 3.48 8.15
C ILE A 66 -7.20 3.70 8.66
N ASN A 67 -8.08 2.71 8.48
CA ASN A 67 -9.40 2.73 9.10
C ASN A 67 -9.45 1.53 10.06
N GLY A 68 -9.44 1.76 11.37
CA GLY A 68 -9.62 0.69 12.37
C GLY A 68 -10.99 0.01 12.27
N LEU A 69 -12.01 0.77 11.86
CA LEU A 69 -13.42 0.38 11.83
C LEU A 69 -13.97 0.19 13.25
N ALA A 70 -14.49 -0.99 13.60
CA ALA A 70 -15.11 -1.21 14.92
C ALA A 70 -14.22 -2.12 15.75
N GLY A 71 -14.13 -1.87 17.05
CA GLY A 71 -13.19 -2.57 17.92
C GLY A 71 -12.34 -1.60 18.72
N SER A 72 -11.48 -2.13 19.58
CA SER A 72 -10.49 -1.35 20.31
C SER A 72 -9.13 -1.58 19.66
N ASP A 73 -8.82 -0.79 18.64
CA ASP A 73 -7.68 -1.04 17.75
C ASP A 73 -6.38 -0.37 18.21
N ILE A 74 -5.25 -0.90 17.73
CA ILE A 74 -3.95 -0.26 17.78
C ILE A 74 -3.55 0.13 16.35
N LEU A 75 -3.51 1.43 16.08
CA LEU A 75 -3.16 1.98 14.77
C LEU A 75 -1.82 2.69 14.83
N THR A 76 -0.87 2.26 13.99
CA THR A 76 0.47 2.87 13.88
C THR A 76 0.63 3.46 12.48
N GLY A 77 0.52 4.79 12.35
CA GLY A 77 0.65 5.50 11.08
C GLY A 77 2.10 5.68 10.57
N ALA A 78 3.09 5.66 11.47
CA ALA A 78 4.47 6.10 11.23
C ALA A 78 4.60 7.63 11.14
N GLY A 79 5.49 8.15 10.30
CA GLY A 79 5.65 9.60 10.09
C GLY A 79 4.68 10.13 9.03
N PHE A 80 4.85 11.41 8.64
CA PHE A 80 4.01 12.10 7.65
C PHE A 80 2.59 12.43 8.17
N ASN A 81 1.75 12.95 7.27
CA ASN A 81 0.40 13.41 7.60
C ASN A 81 -0.58 12.25 7.40
N ASP A 82 -0.73 11.42 8.43
CA ASP A 82 -1.62 10.26 8.41
C ASP A 82 -3.08 10.61 8.73
N VAL A 83 -3.98 9.74 8.27
CA VAL A 83 -5.38 9.67 8.70
C VAL A 83 -5.62 8.27 9.27
N LEU A 84 -5.99 8.19 10.55
CA LEU A 84 -6.16 6.95 11.34
C LEU A 84 -7.59 6.81 11.87
#